data_AF-A0A3P1ZY33-F1
#
_entry.id   AF-A0A3P1ZY33-F1
#
_cell.length_a   1.000
_cell.length_b   1.000
_cell.length_c   1.000
_cell.angle_alpha   90.00
_cell.angle_beta   90.00
_cell.angle_gamma   90.00
#
_symmetry.space_group_name_H-M   'P 1'
#
loop_
_entity.id
_entity.type
_entity.pdbx_description
1 polymer ?
#
loop_
_entity_poly.entity_id
_entity_poly.type
_entity_poly.pdbx_seq_one_letter_code
_entity_poly.pdbx_strand_id
1 'polypeptide(L)'
;MAIIPNSRYITIKKGEKVHNLYAVQGNMKVEGKVVDEKGEPIIGATVLIEGTNRGSVTDIDGKFVLSVPDKHAVLVISYIGMATVKVTAQPEVTVALKKE
;
A
#
# COMPACT_ATOMS: atom_id res chain seq x y z
N MET A 1 29.55 -32.71 -1.39
CA MET A 1 28.49 -31.96 -0.67
C MET A 1 28.72 -30.47 -0.90
N ALA A 2 28.14 -29.92 -1.97
CA ALA A 2 27.95 -28.48 -2.20
C ALA A 2 26.96 -28.36 -3.36
N ILE A 3 25.80 -27.79 -3.06
CA ILE A 3 24.70 -27.49 -3.99
C ILE A 3 24.71 -25.97 -4.24
N ILE A 4 24.23 -25.58 -5.44
CA ILE A 4 23.82 -24.22 -5.90
C ILE A 4 24.95 -23.39 -6.60
N PRO A 5 24.70 -22.58 -7.68
CA PRO A 5 23.43 -22.22 -8.34
C PRO A 5 23.36 -22.41 -9.88
N ASN A 6 22.13 -22.63 -10.36
CA ASN A 6 21.73 -22.36 -11.74
C ASN A 6 21.71 -20.84 -11.99
N SER A 7 22.63 -20.33 -12.79
CA SER A 7 22.55 -18.97 -13.33
C SER A 7 22.23 -19.03 -14.82
N ARG A 8 20.97 -18.78 -15.19
CA ARG A 8 20.57 -18.47 -16.57
C ARG A 8 20.55 -16.95 -16.74
N TYR A 9 21.41 -16.45 -17.62
CA TYR A 9 21.51 -15.04 -18.00
C TYR A 9 20.18 -14.52 -18.58
N ILE A 10 19.71 -13.36 -18.11
CA ILE A 10 18.72 -12.54 -18.83
C ILE A 10 19.38 -11.26 -19.31
N THR A 11 19.65 -11.17 -20.61
CA THR A 11 20.07 -9.94 -21.27
C THR A 11 18.82 -9.08 -21.50
N ILE A 12 18.60 -8.07 -20.65
CA ILE A 12 17.48 -7.13 -20.85
C ILE A 12 17.94 -5.91 -21.67
N LYS A 13 17.42 -5.80 -22.90
CA LYS A 13 17.49 -4.57 -23.69
C LYS A 13 16.49 -3.56 -23.14
N LYS A 14 16.97 -2.32 -22.94
CA LYS A 14 16.24 -1.13 -22.48
C LYS A 14 14.97 -0.91 -23.32
N GLY A 15 13.77 -1.07 -22.73
CA GLY A 15 12.54 -0.59 -23.37
C GLY A 15 11.22 -1.33 -23.09
N GLU A 16 11.21 -2.47 -22.42
CA GLU A 16 9.96 -3.22 -22.20
C GLU A 16 9.77 -3.56 -20.72
N LYS A 17 8.59 -3.22 -20.20
CA LYS A 17 8.18 -3.45 -18.80
C LYS A 17 8.38 -4.92 -18.49
N VAL A 18 9.42 -5.22 -17.73
CA VAL A 18 9.67 -6.56 -17.19
C VAL A 18 8.46 -6.96 -16.34
N HIS A 19 7.51 -7.67 -16.94
CA HIS A 19 6.54 -8.43 -16.18
C HIS A 19 7.34 -9.51 -15.48
N ASN A 20 7.74 -9.23 -14.26
CA ASN A 20 8.48 -10.14 -13.42
C ASN A 20 7.64 -11.43 -13.30
N LEU A 21 8.05 -12.51 -13.95
CA LEU A 21 7.40 -13.83 -13.86
C LEU A 21 7.67 -14.53 -12.51
N TYR A 22 7.92 -13.73 -11.47
CA TYR A 22 8.07 -14.13 -10.06
C TYR A 22 7.19 -13.28 -9.14
N ALA A 23 6.01 -12.85 -9.60
CA ALA A 23 4.99 -12.27 -8.73
C ALA A 23 3.79 -13.23 -8.58
N VAL A 24 4.04 -14.44 -8.07
CA VAL A 24 2.98 -15.28 -7.51
C VAL A 24 2.63 -14.79 -6.11
N GLN A 25 2.10 -13.58 -6.00
CA GLN A 25 1.23 -13.22 -4.89
C GLN A 25 0.14 -12.33 -5.49
N GLY A 26 -1.10 -12.81 -5.49
CA GLY A 26 -2.28 -12.11 -6.01
C GLY A 26 -2.64 -10.90 -5.14
N ASN A 27 -1.73 -9.93 -5.07
CA ASN A 27 -1.85 -8.80 -4.17
C ASN A 27 -2.58 -7.70 -4.94
N MET A 28 -3.71 -7.27 -4.40
CA MET A 28 -4.42 -6.12 -4.88
C MET A 28 -3.65 -4.85 -4.51
N LYS A 29 -3.30 -4.05 -5.50
CA LYS A 29 -2.75 -2.72 -5.27
C LYS A 29 -3.90 -1.82 -4.84
N VAL A 30 -3.81 -1.32 -3.61
CA VAL A 30 -4.69 -0.30 -3.05
C VAL A 30 -3.98 1.03 -3.19
N GLU A 31 -4.60 1.95 -3.91
CA GLU A 31 -4.17 3.33 -4.03
C GLU A 31 -5.20 4.20 -3.35
N GLY A 32 -4.77 5.19 -2.58
CA GLY A 32 -5.72 6.04 -1.90
C GLY A 32 -5.14 7.36 -1.49
N LYS A 33 -6.03 8.24 -1.04
CA LYS A 33 -5.68 9.57 -0.55
C LYS A 33 -6.29 9.78 0.82
N VAL A 34 -5.50 10.25 1.77
CA VAL A 34 -5.92 10.66 3.10
C VAL A 34 -5.95 12.18 3.14
N VAL A 35 -7.10 12.72 3.53
CA VAL A 35 -7.37 14.15 3.66
C VAL A 35 -7.99 14.45 5.02
N ASP A 36 -7.94 15.70 5.45
CA ASP A 36 -8.66 16.21 6.62
C ASP A 36 -10.08 16.67 6.24
N GLU A 37 -10.93 17.02 7.21
CA GLU A 37 -12.25 17.63 6.96
C GLU A 37 -12.19 18.91 6.13
N LYS A 38 -11.05 19.62 6.16
CA LYS A 38 -10.80 20.80 5.32
C LYS A 38 -10.38 20.48 3.88
N GLY A 39 -10.23 19.19 3.55
CA GLY A 39 -9.71 18.73 2.24
C GLY A 39 -8.19 18.84 2.11
N GLU A 40 -7.49 19.17 3.19
CA GLU A 40 -6.03 19.24 3.23
C GLU A 40 -5.44 17.82 3.27
N PRO A 41 -4.44 17.48 2.44
CA PRO A 41 -3.82 16.16 2.46
C PRO A 41 -3.08 15.93 3.79
N ILE A 42 -3.26 14.75 4.37
CA ILE A 42 -2.58 14.39 5.61
C ILE A 42 -1.32 13.59 5.28
N ILE A 43 -0.18 14.21 5.55
CA ILE A 43 1.14 13.63 5.36
C ILE A 43 1.53 12.81 6.60
N GLY A 44 2.16 11.65 6.42
CA GLY A 44 2.59 10.84 7.56
C GLY A 44 1.48 10.06 8.28
N ALA A 45 0.28 9.97 7.69
CA ALA A 45 -0.77 9.08 8.18
C ALA A 45 -0.35 7.63 8.03
N THR A 46 -0.54 6.84 9.09
CA THR A 46 -0.23 5.41 9.09
C THR A 46 -1.45 4.65 8.58
N VAL A 47 -1.27 3.90 7.50
CA VAL A 47 -2.28 3.02 6.91
C VAL A 47 -1.89 1.59 7.18
N LEU A 48 -2.55 0.93 8.13
CA LEU A 48 -2.30 -0.45 8.50
C LEU A 48 -3.44 -1.35 8.00
N ILE A 49 -3.17 -2.58 7.61
CA ILE A 49 -4.23 -3.56 7.36
C ILE A 49 -4.60 -4.22 8.69
N GLU A 50 -5.88 -4.22 9.04
CA GLU A 50 -6.40 -4.84 10.26
C GLU A 50 -6.06 -6.33 10.31
N GLY A 51 -5.52 -6.78 11.45
CA GLY A 51 -5.10 -8.16 11.64
C GLY A 51 -3.77 -8.53 10.99
N THR A 52 -3.06 -7.56 10.39
CA THR A 52 -1.75 -7.79 9.76
C THR A 52 -0.74 -6.71 10.20
N ASN A 53 0.56 -7.03 10.10
CA ASN A 53 1.64 -6.07 10.33
C ASN A 53 2.10 -5.36 9.04
N ARG A 54 1.30 -5.47 7.97
CA ARG A 54 1.52 -4.76 6.72
C ARG A 54 0.81 -3.42 6.79
N GLY A 55 1.58 -2.37 6.63
CA GLY A 55 1.08 -1.01 6.51
C GLY A 55 1.95 -0.19 5.58
N SER A 56 1.50 1.01 5.30
CA SER A 56 2.20 2.04 4.52
C SER A 56 1.96 3.39 5.19
N VAL A 57 2.77 4.38 4.81
CA VAL A 57 2.64 5.75 5.31
C VAL A 57 2.24 6.64 4.14
N THR A 58 1.38 7.63 4.38
CA THR A 58 1.01 8.59 3.33
C THR A 58 2.16 9.56 3.03
N ASP A 59 2.29 9.88 1.74
CA ASP A 59 3.29 10.80 1.22
C ASP A 59 2.85 12.28 1.35
N ILE A 60 3.62 13.22 0.79
CA ILE A 60 3.35 14.67 0.89
C ILE A 60 1.99 15.10 0.29
N ASP A 61 1.49 14.35 -0.69
CA ASP A 61 0.18 14.56 -1.30
C ASP A 61 -0.97 13.90 -0.52
N GLY A 62 -0.67 13.29 0.64
CA GLY A 62 -1.60 12.44 1.39
C GLY A 62 -1.91 11.12 0.68
N LYS A 63 -1.19 10.80 -0.40
CA LYS A 63 -1.38 9.57 -1.18
C LYS A 63 -0.67 8.41 -0.51
N PHE A 64 -1.28 7.23 -0.58
CA PHE A 64 -0.64 5.99 -0.16
C PHE A 64 -0.83 4.91 -1.20
N VAL A 65 0.15 4.00 -1.24
CA VAL A 65 0.09 2.78 -2.04
C VAL A 65 0.40 1.62 -1.12
N LEU A 66 -0.47 0.62 -1.11
CA LEU A 66 -0.31 -0.57 -0.30
C LEU A 66 -0.74 -1.81 -1.08
N SER A 67 0.08 -2.86 -1.03
CA SER A 67 -0.27 -4.15 -1.62
C SER A 67 -0.97 -5.02 -0.58
N VAL A 68 -2.26 -5.24 -0.79
CA VAL A 68 -3.12 -6.02 0.10
C VAL A 68 -3.34 -7.40 -0.49
N PRO A 69 -3.01 -8.49 0.22
CA PRO A 69 -3.24 -9.86 -0.28
C PRO A 69 -4.74 -10.21 -0.36
N ASP A 70 -5.57 -9.60 0.49
CA ASP A 70 -7.01 -9.85 0.59
C ASP A 70 -7.84 -8.63 0.21
N LYS A 71 -8.75 -8.79 -0.77
CA LYS A 71 -9.66 -7.71 -1.20
C LYS A 71 -10.68 -7.30 -0.14
N HIS A 72 -10.92 -8.18 0.84
CA HIS A 72 -11.86 -7.95 1.93
C HIS A 72 -11.17 -7.44 3.21
N ALA A 73 -9.87 -7.14 3.15
CA ALA A 73 -9.16 -6.64 4.30
C ALA A 73 -9.65 -5.24 4.69
N VAL A 74 -9.61 -4.92 5.98
CA VAL A 74 -9.93 -3.58 6.49
C VAL A 74 -8.63 -2.80 6.64
N LEU A 75 -8.60 -1.58 6.16
CA LEU A 75 -7.53 -0.62 6.36
C LEU A 75 -7.88 0.24 7.57
N VAL A 76 -6.94 0.33 8.49
CA VAL A 76 -6.97 1.19 9.68
C VAL A 76 -6.04 2.35 9.41
N ILE A 77 -6.60 3.54 9.25
CA ILE A 77 -5.85 4.77 9.06
C ILE A 77 -5.83 5.51 10.39
N SER A 78 -4.64 5.76 10.91
CA SER A 78 -4.45 6.56 12.12
C SER A 78 -3.37 7.61 11.91
N TYR A 79 -3.53 8.73 12.60
CA TYR A 79 -2.54 9.80 12.62
C TYR A 79 -2.50 10.40 14.03
N ILE A 80 -1.34 10.94 14.40
CA ILE A 80 -1.12 11.51 15.73
C ILE A 80 -2.06 12.70 15.92
N GLY A 81 -2.95 12.61 16.92
CA GLY A 81 -3.93 13.66 17.23
C GLY A 81 -5.18 13.67 16.33
N MET A 82 -5.46 12.59 15.61
CA MET A 82 -6.68 12.41 14.80
C MET A 82 -7.44 11.14 15.21
N ALA A 83 -8.75 11.12 14.95
CA ALA A 83 -9.57 9.94 15.11
C ALA A 83 -9.11 8.82 14.14
N THR A 84 -9.06 7.59 14.65
CA THR A 84 -8.72 6.42 13.82
C THR A 84 -9.92 6.04 12.97
N VAL A 85 -9.73 5.89 11.66
CA VAL A 85 -10.79 5.52 10.72
C VAL A 85 -10.51 4.16 10.13
N LYS A 86 -11.53 3.31 10.08
CA LYS A 86 -11.48 1.98 9.46
C LYS A 86 -12.26 2.00 8.16
N VAL A 87 -11.63 1.58 7.06
CA VAL A 87 -12.25 1.50 5.72
C VAL A 87 -11.91 0.19 5.06
N THR A 88 -12.78 -0.35 4.21
CA THR A 88 -12.47 -1.57 3.46
C THR A 88 -11.41 -1.30 2.38
N ALA A 89 -10.51 -2.26 2.17
CA ALA A 89 -9.53 -2.23 1.10
C ALA A 89 -10.19 -2.16 -0.27
N GLN A 90 -9.89 -1.11 -1.02
CA GLN A 90 -10.44 -0.81 -2.34
C GLN A 90 -9.32 -0.37 -3.27
N PRO A 91 -9.43 -0.56 -4.59
CA PRO A 91 -8.34 -0.20 -5.51
C PRO A 91 -8.08 1.31 -5.50
N GLU A 92 -9.14 2.09 -5.27
CA GLU A 92 -9.13 3.53 -5.06
C GLU A 92 -9.95 3.85 -3.81
N VAL A 93 -9.34 4.49 -2.80
CA VAL A 93 -10.06 4.92 -1.60
C VAL A 93 -9.64 6.32 -1.16
N THR A 94 -10.62 7.17 -0.86
CA THR A 94 -10.36 8.48 -0.25
C THR A 94 -10.86 8.44 1.18
N VAL A 95 -9.97 8.71 2.13
CA VAL A 95 -10.26 8.67 3.57
C VAL A 95 -10.15 10.09 4.11
N ALA A 96 -11.24 10.60 4.70
CA ALA A 96 -11.21 11.84 5.45
C ALA A 96 -11.03 11.53 6.93
N LEU A 97 -9.92 11.97 7.53
CA LEU A 97 -9.74 11.91 8.98
C LEU A 97 -10.36 13.16 9.62
N LYS A 98 -10.91 12.97 10.81
CA LYS A 98 -11.43 14.05 11.65
C LYS A 98 -10.54 14.16 12.88
N LYS A 99 -10.35 15.38 13.40
CA LYS A 99 -9.80 15.54 14.74
C LYS A 99 -10.76 14.96 15.76
N GLU A 100 -10.21 14.26 16.74
CA GLU A 100 -10.94 13.83 17.94
C GLU A 100 -11.12 15.01 18.90
#